data_AF-A0AAW7Y629-F1
#
_entry.id   AF-A0AAW7Y629-F1
#
_cell.length_a   1.000
_cell.length_b   1.000
_cell.length_c   1.000
_cell.angle_alpha   90.00
_cell.angle_beta   90.00
_cell.angle_gamma   90.00
#
_symmetry.space_group_name_H-M   'P 1'
#
loop_
_entity.id
_entity.type
_entity.pdbx_description
1 polymer ?
#
loop_
_entity_poly.entity_id
_entity_poly.type
_entity_poly.pdbx_seq_one_letter_code
_entity_poly.pdbx_strand_id
1 'polypeptide(L)'
;MIVDKIRKLIHFGKMMEINLADDNVKSCIVAVSMNENIHDNQLGAALMSAYRTQSSLFISALSSTSEFNMVLDILNGEVGDFIKNSKAEY
;
A
#
# COMPACT_ATOMS: atom_id res chain seq x y z
N MET A 1 -1.87 -9.46 -10.93
CA MET A 1 -2.16 -8.09 -11.44
C MET A 1 -1.93 -7.08 -10.32
N ILE A 2 -1.88 -5.77 -10.60
CA ILE A 2 -1.57 -4.74 -9.57
C ILE A 2 -2.55 -4.76 -8.39
N VAL A 3 -3.84 -5.04 -8.66
CA VAL A 3 -4.88 -5.19 -7.62
C VAL A 3 -4.56 -6.33 -6.65
N ASP A 4 -4.11 -7.49 -7.13
CA ASP A 4 -3.74 -8.62 -6.26
C ASP A 4 -2.56 -8.26 -5.36
N LYS A 5 -1.59 -7.52 -5.90
CA LYS A 5 -0.42 -7.05 -5.17
C LYS A 5 -0.81 -6.07 -4.07
N ILE A 6 -1.72 -5.13 -4.37
CA ILE A 6 -2.30 -4.21 -3.39
C ILE A 6 -3.03 -4.98 -2.27
N ARG A 7 -3.89 -5.94 -2.60
CA ARG A 7 -4.60 -6.76 -1.60
C ARG A 7 -3.65 -7.49 -0.66
N LYS A 8 -2.58 -8.08 -1.20
CA LYS A 8 -1.53 -8.72 -0.39
C LYS A 8 -0.84 -7.71 0.54
N LEU A 9 -0.50 -6.52 0.03
CA LEU A 9 0.13 -5.46 0.82
C LEU A 9 -0.78 -4.92 1.92
N ILE A 10 -2.08 -4.79 1.67
CA ILE A 10 -3.08 -4.44 2.70
C ILE A 10 -3.09 -5.50 3.81
N HIS A 11 -3.10 -6.78 3.43
CA HIS A 11 -3.07 -7.87 4.40
C HIS A 11 -1.78 -7.87 5.24
N PHE A 12 -0.62 -7.66 4.62
CA PHE A 12 0.65 -7.49 5.35
C PHE A 12 0.61 -6.28 6.28
N GLY A 13 0.10 -5.13 5.82
CA GLY A 13 -0.06 -3.93 6.64
C GLY A 13 -0.93 -4.20 7.88
N LYS A 14 -2.01 -4.96 7.73
CA LYS A 14 -2.86 -5.39 8.85
C LYS A 14 -2.13 -6.33 9.81
N MET A 15 -1.44 -7.36 9.30
CA MET A 15 -0.66 -8.30 10.13
C MET A 15 0.45 -7.59 10.94
N MET A 16 1.00 -6.52 10.38
CA MET A 16 2.05 -5.70 10.97
C MET A 16 1.51 -4.56 11.84
N GLU A 17 0.19 -4.50 12.05
CA GLU A 17 -0.50 -3.48 12.85
C GLU A 17 -0.23 -2.04 12.40
N ILE A 18 0.05 -1.85 11.10
CA ILE A 18 0.23 -0.52 10.52
C ILE A 18 -1.14 0.12 10.26
N ASN A 19 -1.25 1.41 10.55
CA ASN A 19 -2.45 2.19 10.27
C ASN A 19 -2.69 2.37 8.76
N LEU A 20 -3.55 1.54 8.17
CA LEU A 20 -3.90 1.60 6.74
C LEU A 20 -4.67 2.88 6.34
N ALA A 21 -5.17 3.66 7.29
CA ALA A 21 -5.82 4.95 7.01
C ALA A 21 -4.80 6.08 6.82
N ASP A 22 -3.54 5.89 7.24
CA ASP A 22 -2.47 6.88 7.13
C ASP A 22 -2.00 7.05 5.68
N ASP A 23 -1.90 8.30 5.23
CA ASP A 23 -1.55 8.62 3.84
C ASP A 23 -0.08 8.30 3.50
N ASN A 24 0.83 8.33 4.49
CA ASN A 24 2.20 7.87 4.29
C ASN A 24 2.25 6.36 4.09
N VAL A 25 1.43 5.61 4.85
CA VAL A 25 1.31 4.16 4.69
C VAL A 25 0.76 3.81 3.31
N LYS A 26 -0.30 4.50 2.88
CA LYS A 26 -0.86 4.31 1.54
C LYS A 26 0.19 4.60 0.47
N SER A 27 0.96 5.68 0.65
CA SER A 27 2.05 6.02 -0.27
C SER A 27 3.12 4.93 -0.35
N CYS A 28 3.50 4.32 0.77
CA CYS A 28 4.40 3.17 0.79
C CYS A 28 3.81 1.96 0.04
N ILE A 29 2.52 1.66 0.25
CA ILE A 29 1.85 0.55 -0.44
C ILE A 29 1.85 0.78 -1.95
N VAL A 30 1.51 2.00 -2.40
CA VAL A 30 1.53 2.37 -3.82
C VAL A 30 2.94 2.19 -4.39
N ALA A 31 3.97 2.78 -3.75
CA ALA A 31 5.35 2.69 -4.21
C ALA A 31 5.85 1.24 -4.34
N VAL A 32 5.56 0.39 -3.36
CA VAL A 32 5.94 -1.04 -3.40
C VAL A 32 5.14 -1.80 -4.47
N SER A 33 3.86 -1.48 -4.64
CA SER A 33 3.01 -2.12 -5.64
C SER A 33 3.49 -1.81 -7.08
N MET A 34 3.94 -0.58 -7.34
CA MET A 34 4.43 -0.12 -8.64
C MET A 34 5.80 -0.68 -9.02
N ASN A 35 6.59 -1.16 -8.05
CA ASN A 35 7.90 -1.73 -8.35
C ASN A 35 7.79 -3.18 -8.85
N GLU A 36 7.87 -3.37 -10.17
CA GLU A 36 7.76 -4.67 -10.85
C GLU A 36 8.85 -5.67 -10.48
N ASN A 37 9.98 -5.19 -9.96
CA ASN A 37 11.12 -6.05 -9.56
C ASN A 37 10.93 -6.70 -8.19
N ILE A 38 9.87 -6.35 -7.45
CA ILE A 38 9.58 -6.94 -6.14
C ILE A 38 8.67 -8.15 -6.31
N HIS A 39 9.19 -9.32 -5.96
CA HIS A 39 8.45 -10.57 -5.99
C HIS A 39 7.47 -10.69 -4.81
N ASP A 40 6.42 -11.51 -4.99
CA ASP A 40 5.34 -11.67 -4.01
C ASP A 40 5.82 -12.06 -2.60
N ASN A 41 6.83 -12.92 -2.51
CA ASN A 41 7.41 -13.37 -1.25
C ASN A 41 8.25 -12.29 -0.54
N GLN A 42 8.56 -11.18 -1.22
CA GLN A 42 9.33 -10.06 -0.69
C GLN A 42 8.44 -8.86 -0.32
N LEU A 43 7.15 -8.89 -0.67
CA LEU A 43 6.25 -7.75 -0.51
C LEU A 43 6.15 -7.23 0.93
N GLY A 44 5.98 -8.13 1.91
CA GLY A 44 5.90 -7.72 3.31
C GLY A 44 7.19 -7.04 3.80
N ALA A 45 8.35 -7.60 3.44
CA ALA A 45 9.65 -7.02 3.79
C ALA A 45 9.89 -5.67 3.09
N ALA A 46 9.50 -5.55 1.82
CA ALA A 46 9.59 -4.31 1.07
C ALA A 46 8.68 -3.22 1.64
N LEU A 47 7.44 -3.56 2.00
CA LEU A 47 6.51 -2.65 2.66
C LEU A 47 7.07 -2.14 3.99
N MET A 48 7.60 -3.06 4.81
CA MET A 48 8.27 -2.72 6.06
C MET A 48 9.42 -1.74 5.85
N SER A 49 10.26 -2.01 4.85
CA SER A 49 11.42 -1.18 4.52
C SER A 49 10.96 0.22 4.08
N ALA A 50 10.01 0.29 3.14
CA ALA A 50 9.45 1.55 2.66
C ALA A 50 8.81 2.37 3.78
N TYR A 51 8.10 1.72 4.71
CA TYR A 51 7.49 2.37 5.88
C TYR A 51 8.53 2.91 6.87
N ARG A 52 9.62 2.18 7.12
CA ARG A 52 10.68 2.61 8.05
C ARG A 52 11.60 3.68 7.47
N THR A 53 11.78 3.70 6.15
CA THR A 53 12.72 4.58 5.45
C THR A 53 12.02 5.66 4.65
N GLN A 54 10.76 5.98 5.00
CA GLN A 54 9.91 6.97 4.33
C GLN A 54 10.68 8.26 4.02
N SER A 55 11.07 8.42 2.76
CA SER A 55 11.63 9.68 2.28
C SER A 55 10.49 10.56 1.81
N SER A 56 10.14 11.55 2.63
CA SER A 56 9.05 12.50 2.34
C SER A 56 9.23 13.21 1.00
N LEU A 57 10.47 13.52 0.61
CA LEU A 57 10.78 14.17 -0.66
C LEU A 57 10.46 13.27 -1.86
N PHE A 58 10.88 12.00 -1.82
CA PHE A 58 10.60 11.06 -2.92
C PHE A 58 9.12 10.68 -2.98
N ILE A 59 8.45 10.52 -1.85
CA ILE A 59 7.01 10.25 -1.81
C ILE A 59 6.23 11.44 -2.39
N SER A 60 6.60 12.67 -2.03
CA SER A 60 5.95 13.87 -2.57
C SER A 60 6.17 14.04 -4.08
N ALA A 61 7.36 13.71 -4.58
CA ALA A 61 7.61 13.70 -6.01
C ALA A 61 6.78 12.61 -6.72
N LEU A 62 6.72 11.41 -6.15
CA LEU A 62 5.99 10.29 -6.72
C LEU A 62 4.48 10.54 -6.75
N SER A 63 3.91 11.16 -5.71
CA SER A 63 2.49 11.48 -5.63
C SER A 63 2.02 12.53 -6.64
N SER A 64 2.95 13.26 -7.27
CA SER A 64 2.64 14.17 -8.39
C SER A 64 2.41 13.46 -9.72
N THR A 65 2.71 12.16 -9.82
CA THR A 65 2.60 11.39 -11.07
C THR A 65 1.20 10.83 -11.28
N SER A 66 0.77 10.73 -12.54
CA SER A 66 -0.57 10.22 -12.88
C SER A 66 -0.74 8.75 -12.49
N GLU A 67 0.31 7.97 -12.68
CA GLU A 67 0.40 6.56 -12.43
C GLU A 67 0.25 6.27 -10.95
N PHE A 68 0.93 7.05 -10.09
CA PHE A 68 0.76 6.93 -8.65
C PHE A 68 -0.68 7.20 -8.22
N ASN A 69 -1.29 8.26 -8.74
CA ASN A 69 -2.65 8.63 -8.37
C ASN A 69 -3.68 7.58 -8.80
N MET A 70 -3.53 7.00 -10.00
CA MET A 70 -4.38 5.88 -10.43
C MET A 70 -4.27 4.67 -9.49
N VAL A 71 -3.06 4.34 -9.05
CA VAL A 71 -2.82 3.22 -8.14
C VAL A 71 -3.32 3.54 -6.72
N LEU A 72 -3.20 4.79 -6.29
CA LEU A 72 -3.74 5.26 -5.01
C LEU A 72 -5.27 5.17 -4.99
N ASP A 73 -5.96 5.51 -6.09
CA ASP A 73 -7.42 5.39 -6.19
C ASP A 73 -7.87 3.93 -6.05
N ILE A 74 -7.17 3.00 -6.71
CA ILE A 74 -7.40 1.56 -6.56
C ILE A 74 -7.19 1.14 -5.10
N LEU A 75 -6.08 1.57 -4.48
CA LEU A 75 -5.77 1.27 -3.09
C LEU A 75 -6.88 1.78 -2.14
N ASN A 76 -7.36 3.00 -2.34
CA ASN A 76 -8.42 3.59 -1.51
C ASN A 76 -9.72 2.79 -1.59
N GLY A 77 -10.09 2.31 -2.79
CA GLY A 77 -11.22 1.40 -2.97
C GLY A 77 -11.04 0.10 -2.18
N GLU A 78 -9.89 -0.56 -2.36
CA GLU A 78 -9.58 -1.84 -1.72
C GLU A 78 -9.47 -1.73 -0.18
N VAL A 79 -8.87 -0.67 0.35
CA VAL A 79 -8.82 -0.40 1.80
C VAL A 79 -10.23 -0.15 2.34
N GLY A 80 -11.05 0.62 1.62
CA GLY A 80 -12.44 0.87 2.00
C GLY A 80 -13.25 -0.42 2.13
N ASP A 81 -13.14 -1.31 1.15
CA ASP A 81 -13.83 -2.59 1.16
C ASP A 81 -13.27 -3.56 2.21
N PHE A 82 -11.94 -3.59 2.38
CA PHE A 82 -11.28 -4.36 3.44
C PHE A 82 -11.78 -3.98 4.84
N ILE A 83 -11.90 -2.68 5.13
CA ILE A 83 -12.38 -2.17 6.42
C ILE A 83 -13.86 -2.50 6.63
N LYS A 84 -14.71 -2.37 5.60
CA LYS A 84 -16.14 -2.74 5.69
C LYS A 84 -16.29 -4.23 6.01
N ASN A 85 -15.57 -5.09 5.30
CA ASN A 85 -15.63 -6.53 5.49
C ASN A 85 -15.07 -6.95 6.86
N SER A 86 -14.00 -6.31 7.33
CA SER A 86 -13.43 -6.56 8.67
C SER A 86 -14.38 -6.19 9.83
N LYS A 87 -15.36 -5.31 9.59
CA LYS A 87 -16.38 -4.92 10.58
C LYS A 87 -17.60 -5.86 10.59
N ALA A 88 -17.79 -6.65 9.54
CA ALA A 88 -18.92 -7.58 9.41
C ALA A 88 -18.70 -8.91 10.16
N GLU A 89 -17.50 -9.13 10.72
CA GLU A 89 -17.12 -10.35 11.46
C GLU A 89 -17.38 -10.25 12.98
N TYR A 90 -18.15 -9.26 13.44
CA TYR A 90 -18.51 -9.06 14.86
C TYR A 90 -20.02 -8.96 15.07
#